data_AF-A0A1Z8MK84-F1
#
_entry.id   AF-A0A1Z8MK84-F1
#
_cell.length_a   1.000
_cell.length_b   1.000
_cell.length_c   1.000
_cell.angle_alpha   90.00
_cell.angle_beta   90.00
_cell.angle_gamma   90.00
#
_symmetry.space_group_name_H-M   'P 1'
#
loop_
_entity.id
_entity.type
_entity.pdbx_description
1 polymer ?
#
loop_
_entity_poly.entity_id
_entity_poly.type
_entity_poly.pdbx_seq_one_letter_code
_entity_poly.pdbx_strand_id
1 'polypeptide(L)'
;MIRCLLAMTLLTTSLGAFVQAVDAGELRLSWQKRYLEISGDELPGDVIRIHYLEAYCRPGSTDQEWGKTVIPHESQLVDQADDGKRIKIRDRLADGVVVEHLIEAAGQEVSFTVTATNPTDQPSLAHWAQPCMRVDKFTGTDPKDSRLTEPPYIKKCFLMVDGKLTRLPTKPWALQARYVPGQVYAPASVDRNDVNPRPLSSVIPSSGLTGCYSADEQTLLAIAWRPYQEVFQGVITCMHSDFRIGGLKPGESKTIRGKLYVLPSDEGELLKRYQRDFPAES
;
A
#
# COMPACT_ATOMS: atom_id res chain seq x y z
N MET A 1 -2.83 -4.94 79.45
CA MET A 1 -1.71 -4.59 78.55
C MET A 1 -1.95 -5.24 77.19
N ILE A 2 -2.54 -4.53 76.23
CA ILE A 2 -2.79 -5.03 74.88
C ILE A 2 -2.07 -4.08 73.92
N ARG A 3 -1.06 -4.60 73.21
CA ARG A 3 -0.29 -3.89 72.19
C ARG A 3 -1.09 -3.90 70.88
N CYS A 4 -1.47 -2.71 70.40
CA CYS A 4 -1.93 -2.53 69.02
C CYS A 4 -0.71 -2.42 68.10
N LEU A 5 -0.54 -3.37 67.19
CA LEU A 5 0.36 -3.22 66.03
C LEU A 5 -0.41 -2.51 64.91
N LEU A 6 0.06 -1.34 64.50
CA LEU A 6 -0.35 -0.68 63.26
C LEU A 6 0.39 -1.33 62.09
N ALA A 7 -0.34 -1.98 61.19
CA ALA A 7 0.19 -2.43 59.91
C ALA A 7 0.18 -1.25 58.93
N MET A 8 1.35 -0.84 58.45
CA MET A 8 1.54 0.24 57.50
C MET A 8 1.60 -0.37 56.09
N THR A 9 0.50 -0.28 55.36
CA THR A 9 0.39 -0.75 53.97
C THR A 9 1.02 0.30 53.04
N LEU A 10 2.18 0.02 52.47
CA LEU A 10 2.74 0.83 51.38
C LEU A 10 1.92 0.58 50.10
N LEU A 11 1.17 1.59 49.64
CA LEU A 11 0.65 1.62 48.27
C LEU A 11 1.79 2.02 47.33
N THR A 12 2.30 1.07 46.55
CA THR A 12 3.12 1.36 45.37
C THR A 12 2.21 1.80 44.23
N THR A 13 2.09 3.10 44.01
CA THR A 13 1.47 3.67 42.81
C THR A 13 2.42 3.49 41.62
N SER A 14 2.17 2.45 40.82
CA SER A 14 2.79 2.34 39.49
C SER A 14 2.19 3.43 38.59
N LEU A 15 2.94 4.52 38.36
CA LEU A 15 2.68 5.43 37.25
C LEU A 15 2.86 4.64 35.95
N GLY A 16 1.76 4.07 35.44
CA GLY A 16 1.70 3.64 34.05
C GLY A 16 1.81 4.88 33.18
N ALA A 17 2.88 4.98 32.39
CA ALA A 17 2.94 5.96 31.32
C ALA A 17 1.79 5.65 30.35
N PHE A 18 0.75 6.48 30.36
CA PHE A 18 -0.24 6.49 29.30
C PHE A 18 0.48 6.96 28.04
N VAL A 19 0.79 6.01 27.15
CA VAL A 19 1.18 6.33 25.78
C VAL A 19 -0.06 6.97 25.16
N GLN A 20 -0.02 8.28 24.96
CA GLN A 20 -1.02 8.93 24.13
C GLN A 20 -0.85 8.39 22.71
N ALA A 21 -1.93 7.81 22.18
CA ALA A 21 -1.96 7.37 20.80
C ALA A 21 -1.71 8.59 19.90
N VAL A 22 -0.75 8.46 18.98
CA VAL A 22 -0.53 9.46 17.93
C VAL A 22 -1.79 9.48 17.06
N ASP A 23 -2.50 10.60 17.04
CA ASP A 23 -3.61 10.83 16.12
C ASP A 23 -3.01 11.58 14.94
N ALA A 24 -2.82 10.89 13.81
CA ALA A 24 -2.30 11.52 12.59
C ALA A 24 -3.15 12.73 12.12
N GLY A 25 -4.29 12.97 12.77
CA GLY A 25 -5.17 14.09 12.53
C GLY A 25 -6.00 13.83 11.28
N GLU A 26 -6.63 14.89 10.80
CA GLU A 26 -7.44 14.82 9.60
C GLU A 26 -6.55 14.85 8.35
N LEU A 27 -6.45 13.73 7.63
CA LEU A 27 -5.57 13.63 6.47
C LEU A 27 -5.97 14.58 5.34
N ARG A 28 -4.98 15.17 4.66
CA ARG A 28 -5.16 16.03 3.50
C ARG A 28 -4.36 15.53 2.31
N LEU A 29 -4.92 15.74 1.12
CA LEU A 29 -4.42 15.28 -0.15
C LEU A 29 -3.89 16.46 -0.96
N SER A 30 -2.77 16.25 -1.63
CA SER A 30 -2.34 17.08 -2.75
C SER A 30 -1.74 16.21 -3.85
N TRP A 31 -1.73 16.71 -5.08
CA TRP A 31 -1.14 15.98 -6.20
C TRP A 31 -0.32 16.90 -7.08
N GLN A 32 0.91 16.47 -7.38
CA GLN A 32 1.79 17.20 -8.29
C GLN A 32 2.74 16.24 -9.00
N LYS A 33 2.89 16.38 -10.32
CA LYS A 33 3.87 15.62 -11.13
C LYS A 33 3.82 14.11 -10.87
N ARG A 34 2.62 13.52 -10.86
CA ARG A 34 2.35 12.09 -10.60
C ARG A 34 2.60 11.61 -9.16
N TYR A 35 2.90 12.51 -8.24
CA TYR A 35 2.95 12.18 -6.83
C TYR A 35 1.64 12.58 -6.15
N LEU A 36 1.00 11.61 -5.51
CA LEU A 36 -0.01 11.85 -4.50
C LEU A 36 0.72 12.01 -3.16
N GLU A 37 0.48 13.14 -2.50
CA GLU A 37 0.99 13.41 -1.16
C GLU A 37 -0.18 13.44 -0.17
N ILE A 38 0.00 12.71 0.92
CA ILE A 38 -0.96 12.62 2.02
C ILE A 38 -0.25 13.18 3.25
N SER A 39 -0.85 14.20 3.87
CA SER A 39 -0.30 14.91 5.04
C SER A 39 -1.29 14.87 6.20
N GLY A 40 -0.79 15.05 7.42
CA GLY A 40 -1.56 15.10 8.66
C GLY A 40 -0.70 15.68 9.78
N ASP A 41 -1.33 16.25 10.81
CA ASP A 41 -0.64 17.08 11.82
C ASP A 41 0.38 16.28 12.65
N GLU A 42 0.08 15.01 12.97
CA GLU A 42 0.98 14.13 13.72
C GLU A 42 1.47 12.94 12.87
N LEU A 43 1.47 13.07 11.54
CA LEU A 43 1.86 11.99 10.64
C LEU A 43 3.37 11.70 10.72
N PRO A 44 3.80 10.47 11.07
CA PRO A 44 5.22 10.13 11.08
C PRO A 44 5.87 10.32 9.71
N GLY A 45 6.99 11.05 9.67
CA GLY A 45 7.69 11.37 8.43
C GLY A 45 7.08 12.53 7.62
N ASP A 46 6.18 13.32 8.24
CA ASP A 46 5.53 14.54 7.75
C ASP A 46 4.56 14.36 6.56
N VAL A 47 4.87 13.44 5.65
CA VAL A 47 4.12 13.20 4.42
C VAL A 47 4.29 11.76 3.96
N ILE A 48 3.19 11.11 3.61
CA ILE A 48 3.20 9.87 2.84
C ILE A 48 3.17 10.25 1.36
N ARG A 49 4.19 9.81 0.62
CA ARG A 49 4.30 10.06 -0.82
C ARG A 49 4.06 8.78 -1.59
N ILE A 50 3.16 8.81 -2.56
CA ILE A 50 2.91 7.72 -3.49
C ILE A 50 3.25 8.23 -4.88
N HIS A 51 4.17 7.56 -5.59
CA HIS A 51 4.25 7.73 -7.05
C HIS A 51 3.00 7.07 -7.61
N TYR A 52 1.94 7.87 -7.73
CA TYR A 52 0.59 7.41 -7.93
C TYR A 52 0.45 7.04 -9.40
N LEU A 53 0.37 5.73 -9.64
CA LEU A 53 0.39 5.07 -10.95
C LEU A 53 1.74 5.23 -11.64
N GLU A 54 2.76 4.58 -11.08
CA GLU A 54 4.08 4.47 -11.68
C GLU A 54 4.00 3.82 -13.07
N ALA A 55 3.17 2.79 -13.21
CA ALA A 55 2.99 2.04 -14.43
C ALA A 55 1.58 1.43 -14.55
N TYR A 56 1.13 1.26 -15.79
CA TYR A 56 0.11 0.30 -16.20
C TYR A 56 0.80 -0.79 -17.00
N CYS A 57 0.43 -2.05 -16.80
CA CYS A 57 1.22 -3.19 -17.25
C CYS A 57 0.38 -4.20 -18.05
N ARG A 58 1.03 -4.80 -19.04
CA ARG A 58 0.52 -5.90 -19.87
C ARG A 58 0.58 -7.25 -19.14
N PRO A 59 -0.20 -8.26 -19.60
CA PRO A 59 -0.06 -9.62 -19.09
C PRO A 59 1.31 -10.22 -19.37
N GLY A 60 1.69 -11.26 -18.62
CA GLY A 60 2.87 -12.07 -18.92
C GLY A 60 4.18 -11.37 -18.56
N SER A 61 4.15 -10.61 -17.46
CA SER A 61 5.21 -9.67 -17.09
C SER A 61 6.47 -10.32 -16.49
N THR A 62 6.39 -11.51 -15.91
CA THR A 62 7.42 -12.05 -14.99
C THR A 62 8.80 -12.22 -15.64
N ASP A 63 8.85 -12.59 -16.92
CA ASP A 63 10.10 -12.76 -17.66
C ASP A 63 10.33 -11.69 -18.75
N GLN A 64 9.43 -10.70 -18.80
CA GLN A 64 9.44 -9.66 -19.82
C GLN A 64 10.31 -8.46 -19.41
N GLU A 65 10.88 -7.79 -20.42
CA GLU A 65 11.55 -6.51 -20.21
C GLU A 65 10.55 -5.45 -19.73
N TRP A 66 10.93 -4.70 -18.70
CA TRP A 66 10.03 -3.72 -18.08
C TRP A 66 9.41 -2.73 -19.09
N GLY A 67 10.21 -2.23 -20.04
CA GLY A 67 9.71 -1.32 -21.08
C GLY A 67 8.69 -1.94 -22.05
N LYS A 68 8.66 -3.27 -22.18
CA LYS A 68 7.65 -4.01 -22.98
C LYS A 68 6.41 -4.33 -22.14
N THR A 69 6.59 -4.49 -20.84
CA THR A 69 5.50 -4.65 -19.86
C THR A 69 4.66 -3.39 -19.76
N VAL A 70 5.30 -2.22 -19.64
CA VAL A 70 4.60 -0.95 -19.37
C VAL A 70 3.85 -0.42 -20.58
N ILE A 71 2.59 -0.01 -20.38
CA ILE A 71 1.80 0.79 -21.29
C ILE A 71 2.07 2.26 -20.94
N PRO A 72 2.63 3.07 -21.86
CA PRO A 72 2.80 4.50 -21.62
C PRO A 72 1.45 5.15 -21.31
N HIS A 73 1.44 6.13 -20.43
CA HIS A 73 0.24 6.87 -20.08
C HIS A 73 0.57 8.32 -19.71
N GLU A 74 -0.43 9.18 -19.82
CA GLU A 74 -0.41 10.56 -19.35
C GLU A 74 -1.40 10.71 -18.21
N SER A 75 -0.99 11.40 -17.14
CA SER A 75 -1.83 11.67 -15.97
C SER A 75 -2.15 13.15 -15.85
N GLN A 76 -3.41 13.46 -15.60
CA GLN A 76 -3.91 14.83 -15.46
C GLN A 76 -4.71 14.97 -14.17
N LEU A 77 -4.40 16.02 -13.40
CA LEU A 77 -5.29 16.49 -12.33
C LEU A 77 -6.55 17.10 -12.96
N VAL A 78 -7.71 16.50 -12.69
CA VAL A 78 -9.01 16.96 -13.20
C VAL A 78 -9.64 17.96 -12.24
N ASP A 79 -9.57 17.68 -10.93
CA ASP A 79 -10.16 18.50 -9.88
C ASP A 79 -9.46 18.23 -8.55
N GLN A 80 -9.41 19.26 -7.69
CA GLN A 80 -8.97 19.15 -6.32
C GLN A 80 -9.85 20.07 -5.47
N ALA A 81 -10.43 19.53 -4.40
CA ALA A 81 -11.22 20.32 -3.47
C ALA A 81 -10.32 21.23 -2.62
N ASP A 82 -10.78 22.44 -2.34
CA ASP A 82 -10.04 23.47 -1.58
C ASP A 82 -9.70 23.02 -0.15
N ASP A 83 -10.51 22.14 0.44
CA ASP A 83 -10.27 21.55 1.75
C ASP A 83 -9.18 20.46 1.75
N GLY A 84 -8.67 20.08 0.57
CA GLY A 84 -7.69 19.01 0.41
C GLY A 84 -8.26 17.62 0.70
N LYS A 85 -9.59 17.43 0.74
CA LYS A 85 -10.21 16.14 1.07
C LYS A 85 -10.53 15.29 -0.14
N ARG A 86 -10.50 15.86 -1.34
CA ARG A 86 -10.87 15.16 -2.57
C ARG A 86 -9.99 15.54 -3.74
N ILE A 87 -9.50 14.54 -4.46
CA ILE A 87 -8.76 14.69 -5.71
C ILE A 87 -9.43 13.83 -6.79
N LYS A 88 -9.52 14.36 -8.01
CA LYS A 88 -9.85 13.61 -9.22
C LYS A 88 -8.68 13.64 -10.18
N ILE A 89 -8.20 12.48 -10.61
CA ILE A 89 -7.14 12.32 -11.60
C ILE A 89 -7.70 11.52 -12.77
N ARG A 90 -7.26 11.86 -13.98
CA ARG A 90 -7.53 11.08 -15.19
C ARG A 90 -6.21 10.66 -15.81
N ASP A 91 -6.09 9.36 -16.05
CA ASP A 91 -5.03 8.78 -16.84
C ASP A 91 -5.53 8.40 -18.24
N ARG A 92 -4.70 8.61 -19.25
CA ARG A 92 -4.93 8.15 -20.62
C ARG A 92 -3.77 7.27 -21.05
N LEU A 93 -4.05 6.00 -21.29
CA LEU A 93 -3.06 5.02 -21.75
C LEU A 93 -2.88 5.13 -23.26
N ALA A 94 -1.68 4.78 -23.73
CA ALA A 94 -1.31 4.83 -25.15
C ALA A 94 -2.15 3.88 -26.03
N ASP A 95 -2.80 2.87 -25.45
CA ASP A 95 -3.73 1.99 -26.16
C ASP A 95 -5.19 2.51 -26.15
N GLY A 96 -5.42 3.71 -25.62
CA GLY A 96 -6.71 4.41 -25.66
C GLY A 96 -7.58 4.24 -24.42
N VAL A 97 -7.19 3.40 -23.46
CA VAL A 97 -7.91 3.27 -22.18
C VAL A 97 -7.86 4.59 -21.41
N VAL A 98 -9.01 4.96 -20.83
CA VAL A 98 -9.14 6.09 -19.92
C VAL A 98 -9.38 5.55 -18.52
N VAL A 99 -8.62 6.03 -17.54
CA VAL A 99 -8.77 5.63 -16.14
C VAL A 99 -9.06 6.86 -15.29
N GLU A 100 -10.22 6.86 -14.65
CA GLU A 100 -10.65 7.92 -13.74
C GLU A 100 -10.39 7.50 -12.30
N HIS A 101 -9.81 8.39 -11.51
CA HIS A 101 -9.47 8.16 -10.12
C HIS A 101 -10.18 9.19 -9.25
N LEU A 102 -10.98 8.73 -8.29
CA LEU A 102 -11.50 9.52 -7.19
C LEU A 102 -10.77 9.12 -5.92
N ILE A 103 -10.13 10.10 -5.28
CA ILE A 103 -9.33 9.91 -4.06
C ILE A 103 -9.92 10.81 -2.99
N GLU A 104 -10.27 10.23 -1.85
CA GLU A 104 -10.98 10.94 -0.78
C GLU A 104 -10.35 10.65 0.58
N ALA A 105 -9.98 11.69 1.31
CA ALA A 105 -9.48 11.59 2.67
C ALA A 105 -10.61 11.83 3.67
N ALA A 106 -10.71 10.96 4.67
CA ALA A 106 -11.66 11.07 5.76
C ALA A 106 -11.03 10.57 7.05
N GLY A 107 -10.90 11.46 8.05
CA GLY A 107 -10.16 11.16 9.28
C GLY A 107 -8.74 10.69 8.95
N GLN A 108 -8.39 9.49 9.41
CA GLN A 108 -7.07 8.87 9.24
C GLN A 108 -7.03 7.81 8.12
N GLU A 109 -7.97 7.88 7.17
CA GLU A 109 -8.06 6.96 6.03
C GLU A 109 -8.14 7.72 4.71
N VAL A 110 -7.65 7.07 3.65
CA VAL A 110 -7.85 7.53 2.27
C VAL A 110 -8.53 6.42 1.47
N SER A 111 -9.59 6.79 0.77
CA SER A 111 -10.34 5.90 -0.12
C SER A 111 -9.98 6.18 -1.56
N PHE A 112 -9.83 5.12 -2.35
CA PHE A 112 -9.56 5.19 -3.77
C PHE A 112 -10.68 4.46 -4.52
N THR A 113 -11.32 5.16 -5.45
CA THR A 113 -12.22 4.55 -6.44
C THR A 113 -11.62 4.78 -7.82
N VAL A 114 -11.36 3.70 -8.54
CA VAL A 114 -10.74 3.73 -9.87
C VAL A 114 -11.69 3.11 -10.88
N THR A 115 -11.99 3.82 -11.95
CA THR A 115 -12.80 3.32 -13.06
C THR A 115 -11.96 3.31 -14.32
N ALA A 116 -11.63 2.13 -14.83
CA ALA A 116 -10.91 1.95 -16.08
C ALA A 116 -11.91 1.63 -17.19
N THR A 117 -11.93 2.43 -18.25
CA THR A 117 -12.84 2.32 -19.40
C THR A 117 -12.03 2.18 -20.68
N ASN A 118 -12.38 1.20 -21.51
CA ASN A 118 -11.84 1.07 -22.87
C ASN A 118 -12.88 1.61 -23.87
N PRO A 119 -12.75 2.86 -24.36
CA PRO A 119 -13.68 3.42 -25.33
C PRO A 119 -13.40 2.98 -26.78
N THR A 120 -12.35 2.19 -27.02
CA THR A 120 -11.89 1.82 -28.36
C THR A 120 -12.63 0.59 -28.90
N ASP A 121 -12.37 0.24 -30.16
CA ASP A 121 -12.87 -0.97 -30.81
C ASP A 121 -11.93 -2.18 -30.67
N GLN A 122 -10.76 -2.02 -30.03
CA GLN A 122 -9.78 -3.07 -29.78
C GLN A 122 -9.73 -3.46 -28.29
N PRO A 123 -9.49 -4.73 -27.96
CA PRO A 123 -9.20 -5.12 -26.58
C PRO A 123 -7.93 -4.43 -26.07
N SER A 124 -7.98 -3.89 -24.84
CA SER A 124 -6.80 -3.41 -24.14
C SER A 124 -6.19 -4.51 -23.29
N LEU A 125 -4.85 -4.53 -23.29
CA LEU A 125 -4.05 -5.43 -22.47
C LEU A 125 -3.63 -4.80 -21.13
N ALA A 126 -4.25 -3.70 -20.69
CA ALA A 126 -4.00 -3.14 -19.36
C ALA A 126 -4.49 -4.10 -18.27
N HIS A 127 -3.57 -4.87 -17.68
CA HIS A 127 -3.89 -5.93 -16.72
C HIS A 127 -3.74 -5.49 -15.26
N TRP A 128 -2.80 -4.62 -14.95
CA TRP A 128 -2.55 -4.18 -13.59
C TRP A 128 -1.81 -2.84 -13.58
N ALA A 129 -1.78 -2.18 -12.43
CA ALA A 129 -1.08 -0.90 -12.28
C ALA A 129 -0.43 -0.75 -10.90
N GLN A 130 0.62 0.06 -10.84
CA GLN A 130 1.50 0.16 -9.67
C GLN A 130 1.39 1.50 -8.93
N PRO A 131 0.70 1.58 -7.79
CA PRO A 131 0.87 2.67 -6.84
C PRO A 131 2.10 2.40 -5.95
N CYS A 132 3.15 3.17 -6.16
CA CYS A 132 4.42 2.96 -5.47
C CYS A 132 4.51 3.83 -4.20
N MET A 133 4.13 3.26 -3.05
CA MET A 133 4.09 3.97 -1.76
C MET A 133 5.50 4.04 -1.16
N ARG A 134 6.06 5.25 -1.08
CA ARG A 134 7.36 5.51 -0.42
C ARG A 134 7.18 5.37 1.09
N VAL A 135 8.14 4.68 1.72
CA VAL A 135 8.08 4.37 3.16
C VAL A 135 9.34 4.79 3.93
N ASP A 136 10.29 5.45 3.27
CA ASP A 136 11.58 5.87 3.84
C ASP A 136 11.38 6.77 5.06
N LYS A 137 10.72 7.91 4.90
CA LYS A 137 10.48 8.86 5.99
C LYS A 137 9.65 8.25 7.11
N PHE A 138 8.59 7.51 6.75
CA PHE A 138 7.68 6.90 7.71
C PHE A 138 8.41 5.88 8.61
N THR A 139 9.22 5.01 8.00
CA THR A 139 10.01 4.00 8.71
C THR A 139 11.28 4.56 9.37
N GLY A 140 11.62 5.82 9.11
CA GLY A 140 12.86 6.46 9.58
C GLY A 140 14.12 5.87 8.97
N THR A 141 14.04 5.31 7.74
CA THR A 141 15.17 4.63 7.10
C THR A 141 15.80 5.44 5.96
N ASP A 142 17.12 5.35 5.83
CA ASP A 142 17.86 5.99 4.74
C ASP A 142 17.68 5.19 3.43
N PRO A 143 17.25 5.83 2.33
CA PRO A 143 17.03 5.14 1.05
C PRO A 143 18.30 4.67 0.33
N LYS A 144 19.51 5.05 0.79
CA LYS A 144 20.78 4.63 0.17
C LYS A 144 20.92 3.12 0.05
N ASP A 145 20.42 2.37 1.03
CA ASP A 145 20.52 0.91 1.07
C ASP A 145 19.28 0.19 0.52
N SER A 146 18.39 0.91 -0.18
CA SER A 146 17.15 0.37 -0.77
C SER A 146 17.37 -0.78 -1.76
N ARG A 147 18.60 -0.96 -2.25
CA ARG A 147 18.97 -2.00 -3.23
C ARG A 147 19.76 -3.17 -2.63
N LEU A 148 19.82 -3.30 -1.31
CA LEU A 148 20.29 -4.55 -0.70
C LEU A 148 19.26 -5.67 -0.95
N THR A 149 19.68 -6.93 -0.80
CA THR A 149 18.77 -8.09 -0.92
C THR A 149 17.65 -8.05 0.12
N GLU A 150 17.99 -7.66 1.34
CA GLU A 150 17.05 -7.44 2.44
C GLU A 150 17.30 -6.01 3.00
N PRO A 151 16.73 -4.96 2.38
CA PRO A 151 17.05 -3.59 2.74
C PRO A 151 16.47 -3.20 4.11
N PRO A 152 17.10 -2.27 4.87
CA PRO A 152 16.76 -2.04 6.29
C PRO A 152 15.28 -1.76 6.56
N TYR A 153 14.62 -1.02 5.67
CA TYR A 153 13.22 -0.63 5.82
C TYR A 153 12.25 -1.82 5.85
N ILE A 154 12.59 -2.96 5.22
CA ILE A 154 11.65 -4.08 5.14
C ILE A 154 11.36 -4.69 6.50
N LYS A 155 12.27 -4.53 7.48
CA LYS A 155 12.03 -5.00 8.86
C LYS A 155 10.84 -4.30 9.52
N LYS A 156 10.50 -3.11 9.03
CA LYS A 156 9.31 -2.36 9.43
C LYS A 156 8.10 -2.68 8.55
N CYS A 157 8.24 -3.47 7.49
CA CYS A 157 7.17 -3.77 6.56
C CYS A 157 6.48 -5.10 6.87
N PHE A 158 5.28 -5.29 6.33
CA PHE A 158 4.51 -6.51 6.47
C PHE A 158 3.68 -6.84 5.22
N LEU A 159 3.27 -8.10 5.11
CA LEU A 159 2.18 -8.54 4.24
C LEU A 159 1.27 -9.52 5.00
N MET A 160 0.15 -9.89 4.39
CA MET A 160 -0.78 -10.86 4.99
C MET A 160 -0.47 -12.29 4.53
N VAL A 161 -0.13 -13.18 5.45
CA VAL A 161 0.07 -14.63 5.20
C VAL A 161 -0.88 -15.40 6.11
N ASP A 162 -1.67 -16.31 5.55
CA ASP A 162 -2.67 -17.10 6.28
C ASP A 162 -3.60 -16.26 7.17
N GLY A 163 -4.02 -15.10 6.66
CA GLY A 163 -4.89 -14.16 7.38
C GLY A 163 -4.19 -13.37 8.50
N LYS A 164 -2.87 -13.52 8.67
CA LYS A 164 -2.08 -12.85 9.72
C LYS A 164 -1.11 -11.85 9.14
N LEU A 165 -0.96 -10.73 9.84
CA LEU A 165 0.07 -9.77 9.54
C LEU A 165 1.43 -10.42 9.81
N THR A 166 2.29 -10.46 8.79
CA THR A 166 3.59 -11.12 8.84
C THR A 166 4.67 -10.14 8.42
N ARG A 167 5.64 -9.88 9.31
CA ARG A 167 6.76 -8.98 9.05
C ARG A 167 7.68 -9.51 7.95
N LEU A 168 8.26 -8.58 7.19
CA LEU A 168 9.31 -8.86 6.23
C LEU A 168 10.70 -8.85 6.91
N PRO A 169 11.70 -9.56 6.35
CA PRO A 169 11.60 -10.49 5.23
C PRO A 169 10.91 -11.80 5.63
N THR A 170 10.08 -12.36 4.76
CA THR A 170 9.55 -13.72 4.91
C THR A 170 10.56 -14.76 4.44
N LYS A 171 10.35 -16.03 4.82
CA LYS A 171 11.07 -17.18 4.25
C LYS A 171 10.10 -18.16 3.59
N PRO A 172 10.48 -18.81 2.47
CA PRO A 172 11.73 -18.60 1.73
C PRO A 172 11.76 -17.23 1.01
N TRP A 173 12.97 -16.69 0.85
CA TRP A 173 13.22 -15.44 0.12
C TRP A 173 13.77 -15.77 -1.26
N ALA A 174 13.11 -15.33 -2.33
CA ALA A 174 13.59 -15.55 -3.69
C ALA A 174 14.76 -14.61 -4.01
N LEU A 175 15.76 -15.12 -4.75
CA LEU A 175 16.99 -14.40 -5.07
C LEU A 175 17.22 -14.23 -6.58
N GLN A 176 16.38 -14.85 -7.41
CA GLN A 176 16.56 -14.92 -8.85
C GLN A 176 15.31 -14.43 -9.57
N ALA A 177 15.52 -13.59 -10.58
CA ALA A 177 14.55 -13.13 -11.56
C ALA A 177 15.29 -12.35 -12.65
N ARG A 178 14.55 -11.82 -13.63
CA ARG A 178 15.10 -10.94 -14.66
C ARG A 178 15.77 -9.69 -14.08
N TYR A 179 15.14 -9.05 -13.09
CA TYR A 179 15.69 -7.89 -12.39
C TYR A 179 15.89 -8.18 -10.91
N VAL A 180 17.02 -7.75 -10.36
CA VAL A 180 17.32 -7.83 -8.92
C VAL A 180 17.79 -6.46 -8.41
N PRO A 181 17.57 -6.13 -7.12
CA PRO A 181 16.89 -6.89 -6.07
C PRO A 181 15.36 -6.66 -6.10
N GLY A 182 14.66 -6.96 -5.01
CA GLY A 182 13.21 -6.80 -4.82
C GLY A 182 12.55 -8.12 -4.39
N GLN A 183 11.27 -8.08 -4.00
CA GLN A 183 10.51 -9.29 -3.70
C GLN A 183 9.04 -9.14 -4.04
N VAL A 184 8.55 -10.03 -4.90
CA VAL A 184 7.16 -10.09 -5.40
C VAL A 184 6.42 -11.23 -4.71
N TYR A 185 5.15 -10.97 -4.39
CA TYR A 185 4.24 -11.93 -3.78
C TYR A 185 2.96 -11.97 -4.61
N ALA A 186 2.78 -13.07 -5.36
CA ALA A 186 1.62 -13.28 -6.21
C ALA A 186 0.50 -14.02 -5.46
N PRO A 187 -0.74 -13.52 -5.43
CA PRO A 187 -1.87 -14.23 -4.87
C PRO A 187 -2.20 -15.49 -5.68
N ALA A 188 -2.87 -16.46 -5.04
CA ALA A 188 -3.19 -17.75 -5.67
C ALA A 188 -4.04 -17.63 -6.95
N SER A 189 -4.83 -16.57 -7.08
CA SER A 189 -5.71 -16.32 -8.22
C SER A 189 -5.02 -15.63 -9.41
N VAL A 190 -3.78 -15.19 -9.27
CA VAL A 190 -3.01 -14.53 -10.32
C VAL A 190 -1.99 -15.50 -10.89
N ASP A 191 -1.90 -15.56 -12.22
CA ASP A 191 -0.87 -16.34 -12.89
C ASP A 191 0.51 -15.84 -12.48
N ARG A 192 1.36 -16.75 -12.01
CA ARG A 192 2.72 -16.43 -11.55
C ARG A 192 3.65 -15.99 -12.68
N ASN A 193 3.25 -16.17 -13.94
CA ASN A 193 3.91 -15.59 -15.11
C ASN A 193 3.43 -14.16 -15.42
N ASP A 194 2.41 -13.66 -14.72
CA ASP A 194 1.80 -12.34 -14.89
C ASP A 194 2.09 -11.41 -13.70
N VAL A 195 3.31 -11.33 -13.22
CA VAL A 195 3.68 -10.44 -12.10
C VAL A 195 4.97 -9.69 -12.40
N ASN A 196 5.36 -8.75 -11.55
CA ASN A 196 6.55 -7.93 -11.76
C ASN A 196 7.81 -8.82 -11.98
N PRO A 197 8.70 -8.47 -12.93
CA PRO A 197 9.87 -9.28 -13.31
C PRO A 197 11.02 -9.30 -12.29
N ARG A 198 10.69 -9.25 -11.01
CA ARG A 198 11.57 -9.25 -9.84
C ARG A 198 11.46 -10.60 -9.11
N PRO A 199 12.35 -10.92 -8.15
CA PRO A 199 12.32 -12.21 -7.46
C PRO A 199 10.93 -12.51 -6.92
N LEU A 200 10.38 -13.66 -7.32
CA LEU A 200 9.02 -14.05 -7.01
C LEU A 200 9.02 -15.09 -5.87
N SER A 201 8.50 -14.70 -4.71
CA SER A 201 8.41 -15.58 -3.55
C SER A 201 7.42 -16.72 -3.79
N SER A 202 7.71 -17.89 -3.21
CA SER A 202 6.73 -18.98 -3.10
C SER A 202 5.71 -18.76 -1.99
N VAL A 203 5.92 -17.76 -1.13
CA VAL A 203 4.93 -17.33 -0.14
C VAL A 203 3.76 -16.68 -0.88
N ILE A 204 2.56 -17.16 -0.60
CA ILE A 204 1.32 -16.68 -1.23
C ILE A 204 0.64 -15.71 -0.25
N PRO A 205 0.42 -14.44 -0.62
CA PRO A 205 -0.31 -13.51 0.22
C PRO A 205 -1.79 -13.91 0.27
N SER A 206 -2.37 -13.81 1.46
CA SER A 206 -3.80 -14.06 1.70
C SER A 206 -4.68 -12.84 1.36
N SER A 207 -4.09 -11.66 1.24
CA SER A 207 -4.75 -10.46 0.73
C SER A 207 -3.76 -9.43 0.18
N GLY A 208 -4.26 -8.40 -0.50
CA GLY A 208 -3.46 -7.27 -0.98
C GLY A 208 -3.11 -6.24 0.10
N LEU A 209 -3.45 -6.49 1.38
CA LEU A 209 -3.11 -5.60 2.49
C LEU A 209 -1.61 -5.73 2.81
N THR A 210 -0.92 -4.61 2.77
CA THR A 210 0.51 -4.51 3.07
C THR A 210 0.81 -3.12 3.60
N GLY A 211 1.96 -2.94 4.24
CA GLY A 211 2.29 -1.67 4.86
C GLY A 211 3.58 -1.69 5.63
N CYS A 212 3.73 -0.72 6.52
CA CYS A 212 4.85 -0.58 7.41
C CYS A 212 4.51 0.09 8.73
N TYR A 213 5.38 -0.07 9.71
CA TYR A 213 5.34 0.62 10.99
C TYR A 213 6.24 1.85 10.94
N SER A 214 5.92 2.85 11.73
CA SER A 214 6.73 4.05 11.92
C SER A 214 8.08 3.72 12.55
N ALA A 215 9.01 4.66 12.50
CA ALA A 215 10.34 4.52 13.10
C ALA A 215 10.29 4.03 14.56
N ASP A 216 9.40 4.61 15.36
CA ASP A 216 9.15 4.31 16.78
C ASP A 216 8.15 3.15 17.02
N GLU A 217 7.64 2.56 15.93
CA GLU A 217 6.62 1.51 15.92
C GLU A 217 5.29 1.87 16.60
N GLN A 218 5.00 3.14 16.84
CA GLN A 218 3.72 3.56 17.46
C GLN A 218 2.58 3.72 16.45
N THR A 219 2.90 3.90 15.17
CA THR A 219 1.93 4.11 14.09
C THR A 219 2.14 3.09 12.98
N LEU A 220 1.05 2.63 12.39
CA LEU A 220 1.02 1.76 11.23
C LEU A 220 0.45 2.51 10.02
N LEU A 221 1.13 2.35 8.89
CA LEU A 221 0.68 2.74 7.56
C LEU A 221 0.36 1.49 6.76
N ALA A 222 -0.83 1.40 6.18
CA ALA A 222 -1.22 0.28 5.33
C ALA A 222 -1.94 0.73 4.07
N ILE A 223 -1.81 -0.07 3.00
CA ILE A 223 -2.53 0.10 1.75
C ILE A 223 -3.08 -1.26 1.29
N ALA A 224 -4.27 -1.25 0.69
CA ALA A 224 -4.88 -2.42 0.08
C ALA A 224 -5.70 -2.05 -1.14
N TRP A 225 -5.80 -2.99 -2.09
CA TRP A 225 -6.66 -2.89 -3.26
C TRP A 225 -7.49 -4.14 -3.47
N ARG A 226 -8.64 -3.99 -4.12
CA ARG A 226 -9.43 -5.11 -4.63
C ARG A 226 -10.06 -4.78 -6.00
N PRO A 227 -9.88 -5.65 -7.01
CA PRO A 227 -8.94 -6.78 -7.02
C PRO A 227 -7.48 -6.30 -7.02
N TYR A 228 -6.56 -7.15 -6.53
CA TYR A 228 -5.11 -6.88 -6.53
C TYR A 228 -4.35 -7.88 -7.39
N GLN A 229 -3.22 -7.44 -7.93
CA GLN A 229 -2.32 -8.22 -8.78
C GLN A 229 -1.23 -8.88 -7.95
N GLU A 230 -0.57 -8.11 -7.09
CA GLU A 230 0.58 -8.56 -6.31
C GLU A 230 0.84 -7.62 -5.13
N VAL A 231 1.62 -8.11 -4.16
CA VAL A 231 2.34 -7.27 -3.20
C VAL A 231 3.81 -7.25 -3.60
N PHE A 232 4.43 -6.08 -3.63
CA PHE A 232 5.82 -5.95 -4.05
C PHE A 232 6.63 -5.06 -3.10
N GLN A 233 7.75 -5.62 -2.63
CA GLN A 233 8.82 -4.86 -1.97
C GLN A 233 9.71 -4.25 -3.06
N GLY A 234 9.57 -2.95 -3.28
CA GLY A 234 10.26 -2.25 -4.36
C GLY A 234 11.67 -1.77 -4.01
N VAL A 235 12.39 -1.22 -4.99
CA VAL A 235 13.85 -1.00 -4.87
C VAL A 235 14.28 0.43 -4.60
N ILE A 236 13.34 1.25 -4.13
CA ILE A 236 13.50 2.68 -3.86
C ILE A 236 12.81 3.05 -2.54
N THR A 237 12.94 2.15 -1.55
CA THR A 237 12.30 2.23 -0.24
C THR A 237 10.79 2.40 -0.35
N CYS A 238 10.15 1.39 -0.93
CA CYS A 238 8.72 1.40 -1.17
C CYS A 238 8.07 0.04 -0.95
N MET A 239 6.76 0.09 -0.68
CA MET A 239 5.86 -1.04 -0.71
C MET A 239 4.79 -0.80 -1.77
N HIS A 240 4.36 -1.89 -2.38
CA HIS A 240 3.34 -1.90 -3.43
C HIS A 240 2.24 -2.86 -3.03
N SER A 241 1.00 -2.39 -3.18
CA SER A 241 -0.17 -3.22 -3.37
C SER A 241 -0.67 -2.85 -4.76
N ASP A 242 -0.31 -3.66 -5.75
CA ASP A 242 -0.61 -3.36 -7.13
C ASP A 242 -2.03 -3.82 -7.45
N PHE A 243 -2.85 -2.97 -8.06
CA PHE A 243 -4.24 -3.33 -8.32
C PHE A 243 -4.40 -4.01 -9.68
N ARG A 244 -5.41 -4.89 -9.78
CA ARG A 244 -5.70 -5.65 -11.00
C ARG A 244 -6.86 -5.02 -11.78
N ILE A 245 -6.70 -4.94 -13.10
CA ILE A 245 -7.73 -4.59 -14.08
C ILE A 245 -8.14 -5.86 -14.85
N GLY A 246 -7.15 -6.68 -15.24
CA GLY A 246 -7.33 -7.94 -15.96
C GLY A 246 -7.73 -7.77 -17.43
N GLY A 247 -7.27 -6.70 -18.09
CA GLY A 247 -7.62 -6.38 -19.48
C GLY A 247 -9.01 -5.77 -19.60
N LEU A 248 -9.32 -5.17 -20.75
CA LEU A 248 -10.62 -4.54 -21.02
C LEU A 248 -11.06 -4.85 -22.45
N LYS A 249 -12.26 -5.41 -22.63
CA LYS A 249 -12.91 -5.56 -23.94
C LYS A 249 -13.28 -4.17 -24.51
N PRO A 250 -13.54 -4.07 -25.83
CA PRO A 250 -14.13 -2.86 -26.42
C PRO A 250 -15.39 -2.41 -25.66
N GLY A 251 -15.45 -1.14 -25.29
CA GLY A 251 -16.55 -0.53 -24.53
C GLY A 251 -16.65 -0.94 -23.05
N GLU A 252 -15.79 -1.83 -22.55
CA GLU A 252 -15.87 -2.31 -21.17
C GLU A 252 -15.42 -1.23 -20.17
N SER A 253 -16.08 -1.21 -19.01
CA SER A 253 -15.64 -0.45 -17.84
C SER A 253 -15.54 -1.36 -16.62
N LYS A 254 -14.45 -1.23 -15.85
CA LYS A 254 -14.23 -1.95 -14.60
C LYS A 254 -13.96 -0.97 -13.47
N THR A 255 -14.49 -1.29 -12.28
CA THR A 255 -14.25 -0.50 -11.08
C THR A 255 -13.37 -1.27 -10.11
N ILE A 256 -12.36 -0.59 -9.58
CA ILE A 256 -11.39 -1.09 -8.60
C ILE A 256 -11.47 -0.18 -7.37
N ARG A 257 -11.37 -0.77 -6.18
CA ARG A 257 -11.39 -0.02 -4.92
C ARG A 257 -10.07 -0.21 -4.16
N GLY A 258 -9.61 0.86 -3.54
CA GLY A 258 -8.44 0.86 -2.68
C GLY A 258 -8.68 1.62 -1.39
N LYS A 259 -7.87 1.31 -0.39
CA LYS A 259 -7.84 2.00 0.90
C LYS A 259 -6.40 2.17 1.37
N LEU A 260 -6.14 3.29 2.03
CA LEU A 260 -4.95 3.52 2.83
C LEU A 260 -5.37 3.89 4.24
N TYR A 261 -4.64 3.36 5.21
CA TYR A 261 -4.90 3.52 6.64
C TYR A 261 -3.66 4.09 7.31
N VAL A 262 -3.85 5.09 8.17
CA VAL A 262 -2.85 5.53 9.16
C VAL A 262 -3.49 5.34 10.52
N LEU A 263 -2.91 4.50 11.38
CA LEU A 263 -3.53 4.11 12.65
C LEU A 263 -2.44 3.97 13.71
N PRO A 264 -2.76 4.01 15.01
CA PRO A 264 -1.88 3.43 16.02
C PRO A 264 -1.49 1.99 15.63
N SER A 265 -0.36 1.49 16.14
CA SER A 265 0.12 0.12 15.89
C SER A 265 -0.74 -0.96 16.57
N ASP A 266 -2.02 -0.97 16.24
CA ASP A 266 -3.04 -1.96 16.61
C ASP A 266 -3.41 -2.75 15.36
N GLU A 267 -2.77 -3.92 15.21
CA GLU A 267 -3.02 -4.83 14.09
C GLU A 267 -4.46 -5.34 14.09
N GLY A 268 -5.07 -5.51 15.26
CA GLY A 268 -6.45 -5.98 15.39
C GLY A 268 -7.43 -4.97 14.84
N GLU A 269 -7.23 -3.69 15.14
CA GLU A 269 -8.05 -2.60 14.60
C GLU A 269 -7.86 -2.43 13.09
N LEU A 270 -6.62 -2.52 12.59
CA LEU A 270 -6.34 -2.52 11.15
C LEU A 270 -7.15 -3.63 10.44
N LEU A 271 -7.10 -4.86 10.96
CA LEU A 271 -7.77 -6.00 10.34
C LEU A 271 -9.29 -5.86 10.36
N LYS A 272 -9.87 -5.32 11.45
CA LYS A 272 -11.31 -5.04 11.51
C LYS A 272 -11.74 -4.02 10.44
N ARG A 273 -11.00 -2.91 10.30
CA ARG A 273 -11.28 -1.88 9.28
C ARG A 273 -11.12 -2.43 7.87
N TYR A 274 -10.06 -3.18 7.62
CA TYR A 274 -9.84 -3.85 6.34
C TYR A 274 -10.99 -4.81 5.99
N GLN A 275 -11.44 -5.64 6.93
CA GLN A 275 -12.56 -6.57 6.71
C GLN A 275 -13.89 -5.87 6.44
N ARG A 276 -14.14 -4.74 7.13
CA ARG A 276 -15.31 -3.89 6.88
C ARG A 276 -15.30 -3.33 5.46
N ASP A 277 -14.15 -2.85 5.00
CA ASP A 277 -14.03 -2.17 3.69
C ASP A 277 -13.93 -3.18 2.52
N PHE A 278 -13.43 -4.39 2.79
CA PHE A 278 -13.26 -5.48 1.82
C PHE A 278 -13.88 -6.80 2.32
N PRO A 279 -15.20 -6.86 2.52
CA PRO A 279 -15.87 -8.07 3.00
C PRO A 279 -15.61 -9.25 2.06
N ALA A 280 -15.54 -10.47 2.59
CA ALA A 280 -15.47 -11.66 1.75
C ALA A 280 -16.70 -11.72 0.83
N GLU A 281 -16.52 -12.14 -0.42
CA GLU A 281 -17.65 -12.38 -1.32
C GLU A 281 -18.48 -13.54 -0.71
N SER A 282 -19.78 -13.31 -0.56
CA SER A 282 -20.76 -14.28 -0.05
C SER A 282 -21.08 -15.37 -1.06
#